data_AF-A0A2P2IFW9-F1
#
_entry.id   AF-A0A2P2IFW9-F1
#
_cell.length_a   1.000
_cell.length_b   1.000
_cell.length_c   1.000
_cell.angle_alpha   90.00
_cell.angle_beta   90.00
_cell.angle_gamma   90.00
#
_symmetry.space_group_name_H-M   'P 1'
#
loop_
_entity.id
_entity.type
_entity.pdbx_description
1 polymer ?
#
loop_
_entity_poly.entity_id
_entity_poly.type
_entity_poly.pdbx_seq_one_letter_code
_entity_poly.pdbx_strand_id
1 'polypeptide(L)'
;RYLGFFETYNVLILTLKKCLPNVLRYSICILMLFAGYCFCGWLVLSPYHMKFSALSTTMECLYSLINGDDMFATFSLTSAKDPIIWWFSRIYLYSFISLFIYVILSLFLAIIMDAYDTIKKYYDEGFPMT
;
A
#
# COMPACT_ATOMS: atom_id res chain seq x y z
N ARG A 1 22.85 -14.79 -7.02
CA ARG A 1 23.88 -15.53 -7.81
C ARG A 1 23.97 -16.99 -7.39
N TYR A 2 24.06 -17.32 -6.10
CA TYR A 2 24.05 -18.73 -5.63
C TYR A 2 22.65 -19.37 -5.49
N LEU A 3 21.60 -18.55 -5.34
CA LEU A 3 20.20 -19.02 -5.23
C LEU A 3 19.54 -19.40 -6.56
N GLY A 4 20.17 -19.11 -7.72
CA GLY A 4 19.62 -19.45 -9.03
C GLY A 4 19.88 -20.89 -9.47
N PHE A 5 20.59 -21.67 -8.65
CA PHE A 5 20.97 -23.06 -8.96
C PHE A 5 19.82 -24.05 -8.72
N PHE A 6 18.81 -23.66 -7.93
CA PHE A 6 17.60 -24.43 -7.73
C PHE A 6 16.50 -23.88 -8.63
N GLU A 7 15.90 -24.72 -9.47
CA GLU A 7 14.87 -24.31 -10.45
C GLU A 7 13.71 -23.53 -9.81
N THR A 8 13.27 -23.95 -8.62
CA THR A 8 12.19 -23.27 -7.86
C THR A 8 12.53 -21.84 -7.46
N TYR A 9 13.77 -21.57 -7.05
CA TYR A 9 14.23 -20.22 -6.69
C TYR A 9 14.51 -19.36 -7.91
N ASN A 10 14.92 -19.98 -9.03
CA ASN A 10 15.12 -19.28 -10.28
C ASN A 10 13.78 -18.74 -10.84
N VAL A 11 12.71 -19.53 -10.78
CA VAL A 11 11.34 -19.12 -11.15
C VAL A 11 10.92 -17.86 -10.38
N LEU A 12 11.11 -17.85 -9.06
CA LEU A 12 10.80 -16.73 -8.16
C LEU A 12 11.59 -15.45 -8.47
N ILE A 13 12.90 -15.59 -8.73
CA ILE A 13 13.76 -14.44 -9.07
C ILE A 13 13.38 -13.88 -10.45
N LEU A 14 13.07 -14.74 -11.42
CA LEU A 14 12.61 -14.36 -12.75
C LEU A 14 11.25 -13.65 -12.72
N THR A 15 10.31 -14.15 -11.92
CA THR A 15 9.01 -13.47 -11.68
C THR A 15 9.23 -12.10 -11.09
N LEU A 16 10.02 -11.99 -10.02
CA LEU A 16 10.27 -10.71 -9.35
C LEU A 16 10.91 -9.70 -10.31
N LYS A 17 11.87 -10.14 -11.13
CA LYS A 17 12.54 -9.29 -12.12
C LYS A 17 11.59 -8.83 -13.24
N LYS A 18 10.69 -9.72 -13.69
CA LYS A 18 9.72 -9.42 -14.74
C LYS A 18 8.58 -8.51 -14.24
N CYS A 19 8.13 -8.69 -12.99
CA CYS A 19 7.07 -7.88 -12.41
C CYS A 19 7.56 -6.50 -11.95
N LEU A 20 8.85 -6.35 -11.61
CA LEU A 20 9.45 -5.11 -11.11
C LEU A 20 9.05 -3.84 -11.91
N PRO A 21 9.18 -3.77 -13.25
CA PRO A 21 8.83 -2.56 -14.00
C PRO A 21 7.33 -2.23 -13.95
N ASN A 22 6.46 -3.23 -13.95
CA ASN A 22 5.01 -3.03 -13.88
C ASN A 22 4.59 -2.58 -12.47
N VAL A 23 5.16 -3.21 -11.45
CA VAL A 23 4.95 -2.85 -10.04
C VAL A 23 5.44 -1.42 -9.76
N LEU A 24 6.60 -1.02 -10.29
CA LEU A 24 7.13 0.34 -10.12
C LEU A 24 6.18 1.41 -10.69
N ARG A 25 5.63 1.19 -11.90
CA ARG A 25 4.65 2.11 -12.51
C ARG A 25 3.39 2.25 -11.66
N TYR A 26 2.87 1.13 -11.15
CA TYR A 26 1.71 1.12 -10.27
C TYR A 26 2.00 1.78 -8.92
N SER A 27 3.19 1.55 -8.36
CA SER A 27 3.65 2.15 -7.10
C SER A 27 3.69 3.67 -7.16
N ILE A 28 4.11 4.28 -8.28
CA ILE A 28 4.09 5.74 -8.45
C ILE A 28 2.67 6.31 -8.32
N CYS A 29 1.66 5.62 -8.88
CA CYS A 29 0.26 6.03 -8.75
C CYS A 29 -0.22 5.93 -7.29
N ILE A 30 0.10 4.83 -6.61
CA ILE A 30 -0.21 4.64 -5.18
C ILE A 30 0.43 5.74 -4.34
N LEU A 31 1.69 6.07 -4.60
CA LEU A 31 2.42 7.12 -3.89
C LEU A 31 1.75 8.48 -4.04
N MET A 32 1.21 8.80 -5.23
CA MET A 32 0.49 10.05 -5.46
C MET A 32 -0.83 10.12 -4.66
N LEU A 33 -1.59 9.02 -4.64
CA LEU A 33 -2.81 8.92 -3.81
C LEU A 33 -2.47 9.01 -2.32
N PHE A 34 -1.44 8.28 -1.87
CA PHE A 34 -0.98 8.29 -0.50
C PHE A 34 -0.54 9.68 -0.05
N ALA A 35 0.24 10.39 -0.89
CA ALA A 35 0.63 11.77 -0.63
C ALA A 35 -0.59 12.70 -0.50
N GLY A 36 -1.61 12.53 -1.33
CA GLY A 36 -2.87 13.30 -1.23
C GLY A 36 -3.57 13.11 0.11
N TYR A 37 -3.68 11.86 0.58
CA TYR A 37 -4.20 11.56 1.92
C TYR A 37 -3.28 12.15 3.01
N CYS A 38 -1.96 11.99 2.92
CA CYS A 38 -1.02 12.58 3.88
C CYS A 38 -1.18 14.09 4.02
N PHE A 39 -1.27 14.84 2.91
CA PHE A 39 -1.47 16.29 2.94
C PHE A 39 -2.83 16.67 3.52
N CYS A 40 -3.90 15.96 3.14
CA CYS A 40 -5.24 16.19 3.67
C CYS A 40 -5.30 15.94 5.18
N GLY A 41 -4.78 14.79 5.63
CA GLY A 41 -4.74 14.42 7.03
C GLY A 41 -3.89 15.36 7.86
N TRP A 42 -2.71 15.72 7.37
CA TRP A 42 -1.84 16.68 8.05
C TRP A 42 -2.49 18.05 8.17
N LEU A 43 -3.01 18.65 7.09
CA LEU A 43 -3.58 19.99 7.13
C LEU A 43 -4.84 20.09 8.02
N VAL A 44 -5.70 19.07 8.02
CA VAL A 44 -6.99 19.12 8.73
C VAL A 44 -6.88 18.61 10.16
N LEU A 45 -6.12 17.55 10.42
CA LEU A 45 -6.08 16.87 11.71
C LEU A 45 -4.88 17.30 12.59
N SER A 46 -3.89 18.03 12.06
CA SER A 46 -2.70 18.47 12.81
C SER A 46 -2.99 19.12 14.17
N PRO A 47 -3.93 20.08 14.32
CA PRO A 47 -4.18 20.71 15.61
C PRO A 47 -5.05 19.85 16.57
N TYR A 48 -5.64 18.76 16.10
CA TYR A 48 -6.59 17.93 16.85
C TYR A 48 -6.05 16.54 17.20
N HIS A 49 -4.93 16.14 16.59
CA HIS A 49 -4.32 14.82 16.76
C HIS A 49 -2.81 14.90 16.89
N MET A 50 -2.27 14.29 17.94
CA MET A 50 -0.80 14.24 18.13
C MET A 50 -0.07 13.46 17.02
N LYS A 51 -0.69 12.40 16.48
CA LYS A 51 -0.10 11.60 15.38
C LYS A 51 0.01 12.38 14.05
N PHE A 52 -0.83 13.40 13.87
CA PHE A 52 -0.89 14.21 12.65
C PHE A 52 -0.15 15.55 12.79
N SER A 53 0.67 15.73 13.84
CA SER A 53 1.38 16.99 14.10
C SER A 53 2.39 17.35 13.00
N ALA A 54 3.18 16.35 12.55
CA ALA A 54 4.15 16.51 11.48
C ALA A 54 3.78 15.64 10.26
N LEU A 55 4.29 16.01 9.09
CA LEU A 55 4.12 15.22 7.87
C LEU A 55 4.73 13.81 8.02
N SER A 56 5.92 13.69 8.65
CA SER A 56 6.58 12.39 8.89
C SER A 56 5.73 11.46 9.74
N THR A 57 5.23 11.96 10.88
CA THR A 57 4.40 11.15 11.79
C THR A 57 3.05 10.80 11.17
N THR A 58 2.50 11.68 10.32
CA THR A 58 1.29 11.42 9.53
C THR A 58 1.52 10.27 8.53
N MET A 59 2.66 10.29 7.82
CA MET A 59 3.04 9.22 6.90
C MET A 59 3.25 7.89 7.63
N GLU A 60 3.94 7.90 8.77
CA GLU A 60 4.14 6.70 9.61
C GLU A 60 2.80 6.14 10.09
N CYS A 61 1.88 6.99 10.55
CA CYS A 61 0.55 6.58 10.99
C CYS A 61 -0.29 6.00 9.84
N LEU A 62 -0.28 6.62 8.66
CA LEU A 62 -1.03 6.12 7.50
C LEU A 62 -0.41 4.81 6.99
N TYR A 63 0.91 4.67 7.03
CA TYR A 63 1.59 3.43 6.68
C TYR A 63 1.29 2.29 7.67
N SER A 64 1.27 2.56 8.98
CA SER A 64 0.90 1.57 9.99
C SER A 64 -0.57 1.13 9.81
N LEU A 65 -1.47 2.06 9.51
CA LEU A 65 -2.88 1.78 9.23
C LEU A 65 -3.09 0.87 8.01
N ILE A 66 -2.33 1.05 6.92
CA ILE A 66 -2.39 0.16 5.75
C ILE A 66 -2.04 -1.28 6.14
N ASN A 67 -1.10 -1.46 7.07
CA ASN A 67 -0.69 -2.76 7.59
C ASN A 67 -1.62 -3.30 8.69
N GLY A 68 -2.70 -2.56 9.03
CA GLY A 68 -3.65 -2.95 10.06
C GLY A 68 -3.19 -2.70 11.50
N ASP A 69 -2.10 -1.94 11.68
CA ASP A 69 -1.59 -1.61 13.00
C ASP A 69 -2.26 -0.34 13.57
N ASP A 70 -2.52 -0.37 14.87
CA ASP A 70 -2.92 0.78 15.67
C ASP A 70 -4.23 1.50 15.22
N MET A 71 -5.14 0.77 14.57
CA MET A 71 -6.40 1.30 14.02
C MET A 71 -7.30 1.89 15.12
N PHE A 72 -7.56 1.12 16.20
CA PHE A 72 -8.42 1.57 17.30
C PHE A 72 -7.84 2.79 18.02
N ALA A 73 -6.53 2.79 18.27
CA ALA A 73 -5.83 3.91 18.91
C ALA A 73 -6.01 5.20 18.10
N THR A 74 -5.91 5.12 16.78
CA THR A 74 -6.09 6.29 15.90
C THR A 74 -7.53 6.82 15.94
N PHE A 75 -8.51 5.94 16.09
CA PHE A 75 -9.90 6.33 16.26
C PHE A 75 -10.20 6.92 17.64
N SER A 76 -9.56 6.43 18.71
CA SER A 76 -9.79 6.89 20.10
C SER A 76 -9.06 8.18 20.43
N LEU A 77 -7.94 8.46 19.74
CA LEU A 77 -7.15 9.69 19.92
C LEU A 77 -7.82 10.93 19.32
N THR A 78 -8.92 10.79 18.56
CA THR A 78 -9.64 11.93 17.98
C THR A 78 -10.32 12.73 19.09
N SER A 79 -9.83 13.96 19.33
CA SER A 79 -10.40 14.83 20.36
C SER A 79 -11.85 15.19 20.00
N ALA A 80 -12.79 14.88 20.90
CA ALA A 80 -14.23 15.06 20.70
C ALA A 80 -14.72 16.51 20.92
N LYS A 81 -13.82 17.50 20.88
CA LYS A 81 -14.17 18.90 21.14
C LYS A 81 -15.14 19.47 20.10
N ASP A 82 -14.96 19.09 18.84
CA ASP A 82 -15.81 19.55 17.73
C ASP A 82 -16.45 18.38 16.97
N PRO A 83 -17.79 18.31 16.88
CA PRO A 83 -18.49 17.20 16.25
C PRO A 83 -18.24 17.10 14.74
N ILE A 84 -17.97 18.22 14.07
CA ILE A 84 -17.66 18.25 12.63
C ILE A 84 -16.33 17.56 12.35
N ILE A 85 -15.31 17.85 13.15
CA ILE A 85 -13.96 17.30 13.01
C ILE A 85 -13.95 15.83 13.38
N TRP A 86 -14.75 15.45 14.38
CA TRP A 86 -14.95 14.06 14.74
C TRP A 86 -15.52 13.23 13.58
N TRP A 87 -16.57 13.73 12.91
CA TRP A 87 -17.13 13.07 11.73
C TRP A 87 -16.18 13.04 10.55
N PHE A 88 -15.47 14.15 10.28
CA PHE A 88 -14.45 14.21 9.23
C PHE A 88 -13.36 13.17 9.45
N SER A 89 -12.80 13.08 10.66
CA SER A 89 -11.78 12.08 11.03
C SER A 89 -12.25 10.65 10.76
N ARG A 90 -13.50 10.33 11.12
CA ARG A 90 -14.09 9.00 10.90
C ARG A 90 -14.21 8.69 9.41
N ILE A 91 -14.81 9.59 8.64
CA ILE A 91 -15.00 9.41 7.19
C ILE A 91 -13.64 9.30 6.50
N TYR A 92 -12.69 10.17 6.86
CA TYR A 92 -11.33 10.16 6.36
C TYR A 92 -10.65 8.79 6.61
N LEU A 93 -10.61 8.33 7.86
CA LEU A 93 -9.98 7.05 8.20
C LEU A 93 -10.68 5.86 7.55
N TYR A 94 -12.03 5.81 7.55
CA TYR A 94 -12.76 4.71 6.90
C TYR A 94 -12.55 4.69 5.38
N SER A 95 -12.56 5.86 4.73
CA SER A 95 -12.27 5.96 3.29
C SER A 95 -10.84 5.52 2.96
N PHE A 96 -9.86 5.94 3.78
CA PHE A 96 -8.47 5.55 3.61
C PHE A 96 -8.27 4.05 3.79
N ILE A 97 -8.75 3.49 4.91
CA ILE A 97 -8.62 2.06 5.22
C ILE A 97 -9.28 1.20 4.14
N SER A 98 -10.52 1.51 3.77
CA SER A 98 -11.26 0.73 2.77
C SER A 98 -10.59 0.78 1.40
N LEU A 99 -10.16 1.96 0.95
CA LEU A 99 -9.50 2.12 -0.35
C LEU A 99 -8.13 1.42 -0.37
N PHE A 100 -7.28 1.66 0.63
CA PHE A 100 -5.92 1.12 0.60
C PHE A 100 -5.89 -0.38 0.86
N ILE A 101 -6.65 -0.88 1.84
CA ILE A 101 -6.63 -2.30 2.19
C ILE A 101 -7.39 -3.14 1.16
N TYR A 102 -8.61 -2.74 0.77
CA TYR A 102 -9.41 -3.61 -0.10
C TYR A 102 -9.18 -3.40 -1.59
N VAL A 103 -8.79 -2.20 -2.03
CA VAL A 103 -8.60 -1.94 -3.47
C VAL A 103 -7.13 -2.02 -3.83
N ILE A 104 -6.28 -1.22 -3.16
CA ILE A 104 -4.87 -1.10 -3.55
C ILE A 104 -4.09 -2.39 -3.28
N LEU A 105 -4.24 -3.03 -2.11
CA LEU A 105 -3.57 -4.31 -1.85
C LEU A 105 -4.07 -5.42 -2.78
N SER A 106 -5.37 -5.49 -3.06
CA SER A 106 -5.91 -6.49 -4.00
C SER A 106 -5.37 -6.30 -5.41
N LEU A 107 -5.23 -5.07 -5.89
CA LEU A 107 -4.59 -4.78 -7.17
C LEU A 107 -3.10 -5.13 -7.18
N PHE A 108 -2.38 -4.88 -6.08
CA PHE A 108 -0.99 -5.28 -5.96
C PHE A 108 -0.81 -6.81 -6.04
N LEU A 109 -1.68 -7.56 -5.35
CA LEU A 109 -1.71 -9.03 -5.43
C LEU A 109 -2.05 -9.52 -6.85
N ALA A 110 -2.99 -8.86 -7.53
CA ALA A 110 -3.35 -9.21 -8.90
C ALA A 110 -2.17 -9.06 -9.88
N ILE A 111 -1.37 -7.99 -9.75
CA ILE A 111 -0.18 -7.78 -10.59
C ILE A 111 0.88 -8.85 -10.34
N ILE A 112 1.08 -9.25 -9.08
CA ILE A 112 2.02 -10.33 -8.74
C ILE A 112 1.53 -11.67 -9.29
N MET A 113 0.23 -11.96 -9.16
CA MET A 113 -0.38 -13.19 -9.64
C MET A 113 -0.31 -13.30 -11.17
N ASP A 114 -0.58 -12.22 -11.90
CA ASP A 114 -0.46 -12.17 -13.36
C ASP A 114 0.99 -12.43 -13.84
N ALA A 115 1.97 -11.84 -13.15
CA ALA A 115 3.38 -12.12 -13.43
C ALA A 115 3.76 -13.57 -13.10
N TYR A 116 3.25 -14.12 -12.01
CA TYR A 116 3.44 -15.51 -11.62
C TYR A 116 2.88 -16.48 -12.65
N ASP A 117 1.64 -16.28 -13.09
CA ASP A 117 1.00 -17.11 -14.11
C ASP A 117 1.74 -17.02 -15.45
N THR A 118 2.24 -15.84 -15.82
CA THR A 118 3.04 -15.65 -17.04
C THR A 118 4.36 -16.43 -17.01
N ILE A 119 5.11 -16.38 -15.91
CA ILE A 119 6.37 -17.14 -15.79
C ILE A 119 6.09 -18.65 -15.70
N LYS A 120 5.02 -19.05 -15.02
CA LYS A 120 4.63 -20.46 -14.94
C LYS A 120 4.35 -21.03 -16.34
N LYS A 121 3.61 -20.30 -17.18
CA LYS A 121 3.40 -20.67 -18.58
C LYS A 121 4.70 -20.81 -19.37
N TYR A 122 5.69 -19.93 -19.18
CA TYR A 122 6.99 -20.07 -19.84
C TYR A 122 7.77 -21.32 -19.42
N TYR A 123 7.56 -21.81 -18.20
CA TYR A 123 8.15 -23.07 -17.76
C TYR A 123 7.40 -24.30 -18.32
N ASP A 124 6.08 -24.22 -18.48
CA ASP A 124 5.25 -25.32 -19.00
C ASP A 124 5.32 -25.44 -20.55
N GLU A 125 5.32 -24.31 -21.28
CA GLU A 125 5.23 -24.25 -22.75
C GLU A 125 6.57 -23.93 -23.44
N GLY A 126 7.60 -23.59 -22.65
CA GLY A 126 8.90 -23.13 -23.13
C GLY A 126 9.01 -21.60 -23.25
N PHE A 127 10.23 -21.09 -23.13
CA PHE A 127 10.49 -19.66 -23.22
C PHE A 127 10.29 -19.16 -24.66
N PRO A 128 9.69 -17.97 -24.86
CA PRO A 128 9.56 -17.38 -26.18
C PRO A 128 10.95 -17.17 -26.78
N MET A 129 11.12 -17.61 -28.03
CA MET A 129 12.29 -17.29 -28.85
C MET A 129 12.28 -15.76 -29.06
N THR A 130 13.28 -15.08 -28.53
CA THR A 130 13.48 -13.62 -28.67
C THR A 130 13.64 -13.20 -30.12
#